data_AF-Q88AU1-F1
#
_entry.id   AF-Q88AU1-F1
#
_cell.length_a   1.000
_cell.length_b   1.000
_cell.length_c   1.000
_cell.angle_alpha   90.00
_cell.angle_beta   90.00
_cell.angle_gamma   90.00
#
_symmetry.space_group_name_H-M   'P 1'
#
loop_
_entity.id
_entity.type
_entity.pdbx_description
1 polymer ?
#
loop_
_entity_poly.entity_id
_entity_poly.type
_entity_poly.pdbx_seq_one_letter_code
_entity_poly.pdbx_strand_id
1 'polypeptide(L)' 'MQQYQKYTETVGNQDIIAETAVVLELLAFALAIIAMPGTTPIVSKVLATLAQHTASSWAELLAQSSAVEGGAQ' A
#
# COMPACT_ATOMS: atom_id res chain seq x y z
N MET A 1 9.02 -30.27 -8.74
CA MET A 1 8.16 -29.71 -7.68
C MET A 1 8.64 -28.35 -7.17
N GLN A 2 9.92 -28.14 -6.83
CA GLN A 2 10.40 -26.85 -6.27
C GLN A 2 10.37 -25.66 -7.24
N GLN A 3 10.62 -25.87 -8.54
CA GLN A 3 10.54 -24.80 -9.56
C GLN A 3 9.12 -24.25 -9.73
N TYR A 4 8.10 -25.09 -9.54
CA TYR A 4 6.70 -24.68 -9.63
C TYR A 4 6.30 -23.78 -8.47
N GLN A 5 6.75 -24.12 -7.25
CA GLN A 5 6.54 -23.27 -6.07
C GLN A 5 7.23 -21.92 -6.20
N LYS A 6 8.47 -21.91 -6.70
CA LYS A 6 9.21 -20.66 -6.93
C LYS A 6 8.55 -19.78 -7.98
N TYR A 7 8.01 -20.38 -9.06
CA TYR A 7 7.24 -19.65 -10.06
C TYR A 7 5.97 -19.04 -9.47
N THR A 8 5.17 -19.83 -8.74
CA THR A 8 3.94 -19.32 -8.09
C THR A 8 4.22 -18.24 -7.05
N GLU A 9 5.33 -18.34 -6.32
CA GLU A 9 5.78 -17.32 -5.37
C GLU A 9 6.23 -16.04 -6.07
N THR A 10 6.98 -16.16 -7.17
CA THR A 10 7.39 -14.98 -7.95
C THR A 10 6.21 -14.25 -8.60
N VAL A 11 5.21 -14.98 -9.10
CA VAL A 11 4.01 -14.39 -9.68
C VAL A 11 3.16 -13.74 -8.59
N GLY A 12 2.94 -14.42 -7.46
CA GLY A 12 2.22 -13.84 -6.33
C GLY A 12 2.91 -12.59 -5.75
N ASN A 13 4.24 -12.56 -5.74
CA ASN A 13 4.98 -11.38 -5.29
C ASN A 13 4.88 -10.20 -6.28
N GLN A 14 4.82 -10.47 -7.59
CA GLN A 14 4.61 -9.42 -8.59
C GLN A 14 3.22 -8.80 -8.50
N ASP A 15 2.19 -9.60 -8.21
CA ASP A 15 0.83 -9.10 -8.01
C ASP A 15 0.75 -8.17 -6.79
N ILE A 16 1.37 -8.55 -5.66
CA ILE A 16 1.44 -7.71 -4.44
C ILE A 16 2.16 -6.39 -4.72
N ILE A 17 3.27 -6.42 -5.47
CA ILE A 17 4.01 -5.21 -5.85
C ILE A 17 3.15 -4.30 -6.73
N ALA A 18 2.44 -4.86 -7.71
CA ALA A 18 1.56 -4.09 -8.59
C ALA A 18 0.39 -3.45 -7.84
N GLU A 19 -0.26 -4.20 -6.94
CA GLU A 19 -1.35 -3.70 -6.10
C GLU A 19 -0.87 -2.59 -5.15
N THR A 20 0.30 -2.76 -4.54
CA THR A 20 0.90 -1.73 -3.67
C THR A 20 1.23 -0.46 -4.45
N ALA A 21 1.75 -0.59 -5.68
CA ALA A 21 2.06 0.55 -6.53
C ALA A 21 0.81 1.38 -6.86
N VAL A 22 -0.32 0.73 -7.17
CA VAL A 22 -1.60 1.42 -7.43
C VAL A 22 -2.07 2.21 -6.20
N VAL A 23 -1.92 1.66 -5.00
CA VAL A 23 -2.28 2.37 -3.76
C VAL A 23 -1.35 3.55 -3.49
N LEU A 24 -0.05 3.40 -3.74
CA LEU A 24 0.91 4.49 -3.62
C LEU A 24 0.63 5.62 -4.63
N GLU A 25 0.22 5.30 -5.85
CA GLU A 25 -0.19 6.29 -6.86
C GLU A 25 -1.43 7.06 -6.43
N LEU A 26 -2.45 6.36 -5.92
CA LEU A 26 -3.67 6.98 -5.37
C LEU A 26 -3.35 7.89 -4.18
N LEU A 27 -2.42 7.47 -3.32
CA LEU A 27 -1.96 8.26 -2.18
C LEU A 27 -1.19 9.51 -2.63
N ALA A 28 -0.31 9.37 -3.62
CA ALA A 28 0.41 10.49 -4.21
C ALA A 28 -0.55 11.50 -4.85
N PHE A 29 -1.59 11.02 -5.53
CA PHE A 29 -2.63 11.88 -6.09
C PHE A 29 -3.42 12.62 -5.00
N ALA A 30 -3.79 11.94 -3.92
CA ALA A 30 -4.44 12.57 -2.77
C ALA A 30 -3.56 13.67 -2.15
N LEU A 31 -2.25 13.40 -1.97
CA LEU A 31 -1.28 14.38 -1.48
C LEU A 31 -1.12 15.58 -2.42
N ALA A 32 -1.12 15.35 -3.73
CA ALA A 32 -1.07 16.41 -4.73
C ALA A 32 -2.30 17.32 -4.66
N ILE A 33 -3.51 16.76 -4.42
CA ILE A 33 -4.74 17.54 -4.23
C ILE A 33 -4.67 18.36 -2.94
N ILE A 34 -4.18 17.78 -1.85
CA ILE A 34 -4.03 18.45 -0.56
C ILE A 34 -3.08 19.65 -0.67
N ALA A 35 -1.98 19.51 -1.42
CA ALA A 35 -0.97 20.55 -1.60
C ALA A 35 -1.37 21.65 -2.61
N MET A 36 -2.47 21.47 -3.35
CA MET A 36 -2.87 22.38 -4.41
C MET A 36 -3.43 23.71 -3.85
N PRO A 37 -2.92 24.88 -4.29
CA PRO A 37 -3.45 26.16 -3.86
C PRO A 37 -4.85 26.37 -4.44
N GLY A 38 -5.86 26.39 -3.57
CA GLY A 38 -7.28 26.54 -3.94
C GLY A 38 -8.17 25.38 -3.46
N THR A 39 -7.59 24.28 -2.98
CA THR A 39 -8.36 23.17 -2.39
C THR A 39 -9.07 23.62 -1.12
N THR A 40 -10.38 23.37 -1.02
CA THR A 40 -11.17 23.70 0.17
C THR A 40 -10.58 23.00 1.40
N PRO A 41 -10.37 23.69 2.54
CA PRO A 41 -9.71 23.12 3.71
C PRO A 41 -10.34 21.84 4.24
N ILE A 42 -11.66 21.70 4.11
CA ILE A 42 -12.42 20.51 4.52
C ILE A 42 -12.05 19.31 3.64
N VAL A 43 -11.97 19.51 2.32
CA VAL A 43 -11.62 18.46 1.35
C VAL A 43 -10.20 17.98 1.59
N SER A 44 -9.27 18.90 1.81
CA SER A 44 -7.87 18.60 2.17
C SER A 44 -7.77 17.75 3.45
N LYS A 45 -8.51 18.11 4.50
CA LYS A 45 -8.55 17.34 5.75
C LYS A 45 -9.13 15.93 5.57
N VAL A 46 -10.25 15.80 4.86
CA VAL A 46 -10.87 14.49 4.62
C VAL A 46 -9.94 13.58 3.80
N LEU A 47 -9.31 14.12 2.76
CA LEU A 47 -8.31 13.39 1.96
C LEU A 47 -7.10 13.00 2.81
N ALA A 48 -6.61 13.88 3.67
CA ALA A 48 -5.49 13.57 4.56
C ALA A 48 -5.83 12.45 5.55
N THR A 49 -7.03 12.51 6.17
CA THR A 49 -7.51 11.46 7.07
C THR A 49 -7.69 10.12 6.35
N LEU A 50 -8.29 10.13 5.16
CA LEU A 50 -8.45 8.92 4.35
C LEU A 50 -7.09 8.33 3.94
N ALA A 51 -6.18 9.17 3.47
CA ALA A 51 -4.81 8.80 3.14
C ALA A 51 -4.09 8.17 4.35
N GLN A 52 -4.24 8.76 5.54
CA GLN A 52 -3.62 8.25 6.76
C GLN A 52 -4.19 6.89 7.19
N HIS A 53 -5.52 6.72 7.17
CA HIS A 53 -6.15 5.43 7.49
C HIS A 53 -5.77 4.33 6.51
N THR A 54 -5.72 4.65 5.22
CA THR A 54 -5.28 3.71 4.18
C THR A 54 -3.82 3.32 4.38
N ALA A 55 -2.94 4.29 4.63
CA ALA A 55 -1.52 4.03 4.90
C ALA A 55 -1.32 3.17 6.17
N SER A 56 -2.05 3.45 7.26
CA SER A 56 -1.98 2.65 8.48
C SER A 56 -2.49 1.22 8.29
N SER A 57 -3.62 1.03 7.61
CA SER A 57 -4.14 -0.32 7.33
C SER A 57 -3.20 -1.13 6.44
N TRP A 58 -2.60 -0.50 5.44
CA TRP A 58 -1.58 -1.14 4.59
C TRP A 58 -0.30 -1.47 5.35
N ALA A 59 0.15 -0.59 6.24
CA ALA A 59 1.30 -0.86 7.10
C ALA A 59 1.05 -2.08 8.01
N GLU A 60 -0.16 -2.22 8.55
CA GLU A 60 -0.56 -3.39 9.35
C GLU A 60 -0.62 -4.68 8.52
N LEU A 61 -1.11 -4.62 7.28
CA LEU A 61 -1.14 -5.77 6.37
C LEU A 61 0.27 -6.23 5.95
N LEU A 62 1.16 -5.28 5.65
CA LEU A 62 2.56 -5.56 5.32
C LEU A 62 3.35 -6.08 6.53
N ALA A 63 3.04 -5.61 7.74
CA ALA A 63 3.62 -6.14 8.98
C ALA A 63 3.17 -7.59 9.24
N GLN A 64 1.92 -7.94 8.91
CA GLN A 64 1.41 -9.30 9.03
C GLN A 64 2.00 -10.24 7.97
N SER A 65 2.22 -9.77 6.74
CA SER A 65 2.86 -10.60 5.70
C SER A 65 4.34 -10.89 6.01
N SER A 66 5.07 -9.92 6.57
CA SER A 66 6.48 -10.09 6.97
C SER A 66 6.65 -10.95 8.24
N ALA A 67 5.67 -10.97 9.13
CA ALA A 67 5.69 -11.85 10.31
C ALA A 67 5.57 -13.35 9.96
N VAL A 68 4.96 -13.69 8.81
CA VAL A 68 4.85 -15.08 8.34
C VAL A 68 6.18 -15.61 7.78
N GLU A 69 7.04 -14.76 7.24
CA GLU A 69 8.36 -15.16 6.71
C GLU A 69 9.49 -15.09 7.76
N GLY A 70 9.35 -14.26 8.81
CA GLY A 70 10.37 -14.09 9.86
C GLY A 70 10.23 -15.00 11.08
N GLY A 71 9.16 -15.80 11.17
CA GLY A 71 8.80 -16.61 12.34
C GLY A 71 9.20 -18.08 12.25
N ALA A 72 10.45 -18.38 11.92
CA ALA A 72 11.02 -19.73 12.05
C ALA A 72 12.47 -19.63 12.57
N GLN A 73 12.60 -19.40 13.87
CA GLN A 73 13.76 -19.80 14.67
C GLN A 73 13.27 -20.61 15.87
#